data_AF-A0A6L8DZM3-F1
#
_entry.id   AF-A0A6L8DZM3-F1
#
_cell.length_a   1.000
_cell.length_b   1.000
_cell.length_c   1.000
_cell.angle_alpha   90.00
_cell.angle_beta   90.00
_cell.angle_gamma   90.00
#
_symmetry.space_group_name_H-M   'P 1'
#
loop_
_entity.id
_entity.type
_entity.pdbx_description
1 polymer ?
#
loop_
_entity_poly.entity_id
_entity_poly.type
_entity_poly.pdbx_seq_one_letter_code
_entity_poly.pdbx_strand_id
1 'polypeptide(L)'
;MKFLPLVWKNLFRRRARTLFTVLSIVVAFVLFAYLAAIRLAFGTGVSVAGADRMLVIHKVSLIQPLPESYLGRITAVDGVADISHMSWFGGIYQDPRNFFAQFAVDAESYLRLYPEIVLSDAEREAWLRNRTGAIVGRVTDDSFGWEVGDRIP
;
A
#
# COMPACT_ATOMS: atom_id res chain seq x y z
N MET A 1 2.96 -46.82 25.41
CA MET A 1 2.97 -47.13 23.97
C MET A 1 4.06 -48.16 23.65
N LYS A 2 3.75 -49.45 23.64
CA LYS A 2 4.74 -50.56 23.60
C LYS A 2 5.52 -50.68 22.26
N PHE A 3 5.02 -50.07 21.18
CA PHE A 3 5.56 -50.24 19.82
C PHE A 3 6.33 -49.03 19.25
N LEU A 4 6.32 -47.86 19.92
CA LEU A 4 7.09 -46.69 19.47
C LEU A 4 8.61 -46.96 19.28
N PRO A 5 9.29 -47.69 20.19
CA PRO A 5 10.72 -47.97 20.04
C PRO A 5 11.04 -48.81 18.80
N LEU A 6 10.11 -49.71 18.41
CA LEU A 6 10.22 -50.55 17.22
C LEU A 6 10.09 -49.72 15.93
N VAL A 7 9.16 -48.75 15.90
CA VAL A 7 8.99 -47.83 14.78
C VAL A 7 10.24 -46.97 14.59
N TRP A 8 10.77 -46.40 15.68
CA TRP A 8 11.99 -45.57 15.65
C TRP A 8 13.18 -46.37 15.12
N LYS A 9 13.40 -47.59 15.65
CA LYS A 9 14.51 -48.45 15.21
C LYS A 9 14.38 -48.87 13.74
N ASN A 10 13.16 -49.03 13.23
CA ASN A 10 12.91 -49.35 11.82
C ASN A 10 13.16 -48.15 10.89
N LEU A 11 12.76 -46.94 11.30
CA LEU A 11 13.03 -45.69 10.56
C LEU A 11 14.53 -45.42 10.41
N PHE A 12 15.32 -45.60 11.48
CA PHE A 12 16.78 -45.36 11.44
C PHE A 12 17.58 -46.49 10.77
N ARG A 13 16.95 -47.62 10.41
CA ARG A 13 17.58 -48.72 9.67
C ARG A 13 17.97 -48.32 8.24
N ARG A 14 17.24 -47.38 7.64
CA ARG A 14 17.50 -46.85 6.28
C ARG A 14 17.53 -45.32 6.32
N ARG A 15 18.57 -44.77 6.97
CA ARG A 15 18.73 -43.33 7.26
C ARG A 15 18.51 -42.41 6.05
N ALA A 16 19.08 -42.75 4.89
CA ALA A 16 18.91 -41.94 3.67
C ALA A 16 17.45 -41.88 3.19
N ARG A 17 16.75 -43.01 3.17
CA ARG A 17 15.34 -43.06 2.75
C ARG A 17 14.47 -42.24 3.70
N THR A 18 14.60 -42.47 5.00
CA THR A 18 13.82 -41.76 6.02
C THR A 18 14.09 -40.26 5.96
N LEU A 19 15.35 -39.84 5.79
CA LEU A 19 15.73 -38.44 5.66
C LEU A 19 15.08 -37.79 4.43
N PHE A 20 15.19 -38.39 3.24
CA PHE A 20 14.59 -37.83 2.02
C PHE A 20 13.06 -37.76 2.11
N THR A 21 12.41 -38.74 2.77
CA THR A 21 10.96 -38.75 2.93
C THR A 21 10.51 -37.64 3.88
N VAL A 22 11.20 -37.47 5.02
CA VAL A 22 10.92 -36.38 5.97
C VAL A 22 11.22 -35.02 5.34
N LEU A 23 12.34 -34.90 4.63
CA LEU A 23 12.71 -33.65 3.96
C LEU A 23 11.68 -33.24 2.91
N SER A 24 11.15 -34.19 2.14
CA SER A 24 10.08 -33.94 1.17
C SER A 24 8.83 -33.36 1.84
N ILE A 25 8.42 -33.92 2.99
CA ILE A 25 7.29 -33.41 3.77
C ILE A 25 7.58 -32.01 4.32
N VAL A 26 8.77 -31.80 4.89
CA VAL A 26 9.20 -30.49 5.42
C VAL A 26 9.17 -29.43 4.32
N VAL A 27 9.72 -29.71 3.14
CA VAL A 27 9.71 -28.79 2.00
C VAL A 27 8.28 -28.43 1.59
N ALA A 28 7.36 -29.39 1.53
CA ALA A 28 5.95 -29.11 1.22
C ALA A 28 5.31 -28.13 2.23
N PHE A 29 5.55 -28.34 3.53
CA PHE A 29 5.05 -27.43 4.57
C PHE A 29 5.72 -26.05 4.53
N VAL A 30 7.02 -25.97 4.24
CA VAL A 30 7.74 -24.70 4.09
C VAL A 30 7.18 -23.89 2.92
N LEU A 31 6.96 -24.53 1.77
CA LEU A 31 6.38 -23.87 0.60
C LEU A 31 4.96 -23.38 0.90
N PHE A 32 4.14 -24.19 1.58
CA PHE A 32 2.81 -23.78 2.00
C PHE A 32 2.83 -22.59 2.98
N ALA A 33 3.67 -22.66 4.01
CA ALA A 33 3.80 -21.60 5.00
C ALA A 33 4.29 -20.29 4.36
N TYR A 34 5.24 -20.37 3.43
CA TYR A 34 5.73 -19.21 2.68
C TYR A 34 4.62 -18.58 1.83
N LEU A 35 3.85 -19.38 1.10
CA LEU A 35 2.71 -18.89 0.34
C LEU A 35 1.64 -18.25 1.23
N ALA A 36 1.35 -18.86 2.38
CA ALA A 36 0.40 -18.33 3.35
C ALA A 36 0.89 -17.00 3.96
N ALA A 37 2.17 -16.90 4.30
CA ALA A 37 2.79 -15.68 4.82
C ALA A 37 2.75 -14.55 3.80
N ILE A 38 3.08 -14.83 2.54
CA ILE A 38 2.96 -13.87 1.44
C ILE A 38 1.51 -13.39 1.30
N ARG A 39 0.56 -14.33 1.27
CA ARG A 39 -0.87 -14.00 1.16
C ARG A 39 -1.34 -13.11 2.31
N LEU A 40 -0.89 -13.39 3.53
CA LEU A 40 -1.23 -12.58 4.70
C LEU A 40 -0.61 -11.18 4.63
N ALA A 41 0.68 -11.08 4.28
CA ALA A 41 1.39 -9.81 4.17
C ALA A 41 0.74 -8.86 3.15
N PHE A 42 0.28 -9.40 2.01
CA PHE A 42 -0.47 -8.61 1.03
C PHE A 42 -1.90 -8.29 1.46
N GLY A 43 -2.52 -9.09 2.33
CA GLY A 43 -3.88 -8.86 2.84
C GLY A 43 -3.96 -7.81 3.95
N THR A 44 -2.96 -7.74 4.83
CA THR A 44 -2.96 -6.83 5.99
C THR A 44 -2.73 -5.36 5.63
N GLY A 45 -2.11 -5.07 4.48
CA GLY A 45 -1.97 -3.69 3.99
C GLY A 45 -3.29 -3.03 3.58
N VAL A 46 -4.36 -3.83 3.40
CA VAL A 46 -5.66 -3.36 2.87
C VAL A 46 -6.71 -3.20 3.97
N SER A 47 -6.56 -3.87 5.12
CA SER A 47 -7.70 -4.09 6.03
C SER A 47 -7.92 -3.01 7.11
N VAL A 48 -7.12 -1.95 7.19
CA VAL A 48 -7.28 -0.92 8.24
C VAL A 48 -7.36 0.51 7.69
N ALA A 49 -6.75 0.81 6.54
CA ALA A 49 -6.81 2.14 5.93
C ALA A 49 -7.71 2.11 4.67
N GLY A 50 -8.94 2.59 4.78
CA GLY A 50 -9.84 2.80 3.63
C GLY A 50 -11.07 1.90 3.53
N ALA A 51 -11.44 1.16 4.60
CA ALA A 51 -12.73 0.46 4.63
C ALA A 51 -13.92 1.42 4.38
N ASP A 52 -13.78 2.69 4.78
CA ASP A 52 -14.79 3.72 4.65
C ASP A 52 -14.56 4.66 3.43
N ARG A 53 -13.61 4.33 2.53
CA ARG A 53 -13.28 5.18 1.37
C ARG A 53 -13.50 4.43 0.05
N MET A 54 -14.32 5.02 -0.81
CA MET A 54 -14.56 4.51 -2.16
C MET A 54 -13.84 5.37 -3.19
N LEU A 55 -12.97 4.76 -4.00
CA LEU A 55 -12.32 5.42 -5.13
C LEU A 55 -13.17 5.26 -6.39
N VAL A 56 -13.43 6.37 -7.08
CA VAL A 56 -14.12 6.39 -8.37
C VAL A 56 -13.14 6.85 -9.44
N ILE A 57 -12.94 6.02 -10.47
CA ILE A 57 -12.08 6.32 -11.60
C ILE A 57 -12.86 6.26 -12.91
N HIS A 58 -12.35 6.92 -13.94
CA HIS A 58 -12.91 6.78 -15.27
C HIS A 58 -12.73 5.33 -15.78
N LYS A 59 -13.78 4.77 -16.41
CA LYS A 59 -13.82 3.37 -16.85
C LYS A 59 -12.63 2.96 -17.73
N VAL A 60 -12.11 3.88 -18.52
CA VAL A 60 -11.01 3.61 -19.46
C VAL A 60 -9.65 3.66 -18.78
N SER A 61 -9.39 4.66 -17.92
CA SER A 61 -8.08 4.89 -17.31
C SER A 61 -8.14 5.98 -16.24
N LEU A 62 -7.31 5.86 -15.21
CA LEU A 62 -7.05 6.89 -14.18
C LEU A 62 -6.62 8.24 -14.77
N ILE A 63 -5.98 8.23 -15.94
CA ILE A 63 -5.47 9.44 -16.60
C ILE A 63 -6.62 10.33 -17.09
N GLN A 64 -7.78 9.74 -17.39
CA GLN A 64 -8.91 10.48 -17.91
C GLN A 64 -9.66 11.15 -16.75
N PRO A 65 -9.76 12.50 -16.72
CA PRO A 65 -10.45 13.19 -15.64
C PRO A 65 -11.95 12.89 -15.69
N LEU A 66 -12.58 12.91 -14.51
CA LEU A 66 -14.03 12.89 -14.38
C LEU A 66 -14.58 14.32 -14.49
N PRO A 67 -15.81 14.52 -15.01
CA PRO A 67 -16.44 15.83 -15.01
C PRO A 67 -16.62 16.40 -13.60
N GLU A 68 -16.27 17.66 -13.39
CA GLU A 68 -16.41 18.34 -12.08
C GLU A 68 -17.87 18.32 -11.56
N SER A 69 -18.84 18.34 -12.46
CA SER A 69 -20.28 18.23 -12.12
C SER A 69 -20.64 16.95 -11.37
N TYR A 70 -19.78 15.93 -11.39
CA TYR A 70 -19.99 14.70 -10.64
C TYR A 70 -19.76 14.90 -9.15
N LEU A 71 -18.95 15.88 -8.72
CA LEU A 71 -18.70 16.14 -7.30
C LEU A 71 -20.03 16.37 -6.56
N GLY A 72 -20.82 17.35 -7.01
CA GLY A 72 -22.12 17.63 -6.39
C GLY A 72 -23.12 16.48 -6.47
N ARG A 73 -23.07 15.66 -7.54
CA ARG A 73 -23.93 14.48 -7.67
C ARG A 73 -23.56 13.37 -6.70
N ILE A 74 -22.26 13.17 -6.45
CA ILE A 74 -21.76 12.15 -5.52
C ILE A 74 -21.99 12.61 -4.08
N THR A 75 -21.74 13.88 -3.75
CA THR A 75 -22.03 14.44 -2.42
C THR A 75 -23.50 14.30 -2.02
N ALA A 76 -24.43 14.32 -3.00
CA ALA A 76 -25.85 14.15 -2.75
C ALA A 76 -26.29 12.69 -2.54
N VAL A 77 -25.40 11.71 -2.71
CA VAL A 77 -25.72 10.30 -2.47
C VAL A 77 -25.76 10.05 -0.96
N ASP A 78 -26.82 9.39 -0.50
CA ASP A 78 -26.98 9.06 0.91
C ASP A 78 -25.83 8.16 1.41
N GLY A 79 -25.30 8.47 2.59
CA GLY A 79 -24.13 7.81 3.17
C GLY A 79 -22.76 8.36 2.74
N VAL A 80 -22.69 9.32 1.81
CA VAL A 80 -21.42 10.01 1.47
C VAL A 80 -21.14 11.10 2.50
N ALA A 81 -20.07 10.95 3.28
CA ALA A 81 -19.70 11.90 4.33
C ALA A 81 -18.83 13.08 3.82
N ASP A 82 -17.88 12.84 2.92
CA ASP A 82 -17.00 13.87 2.36
C ASP A 82 -16.50 13.42 0.96
N ILE A 83 -16.00 14.36 0.17
CA ILE A 83 -15.50 14.12 -1.18
C ILE A 83 -14.25 14.97 -1.46
N SER A 84 -13.28 14.37 -2.14
CA SER A 84 -12.12 15.05 -2.72
C SER A 84 -11.85 14.46 -4.09
N HIS A 85 -11.06 15.16 -4.88
CA HIS A 85 -10.49 14.64 -6.11
C HIS A 85 -8.97 14.49 -5.98
N MET A 86 -8.44 13.60 -6.81
CA MET A 86 -7.01 13.44 -7.06
C MET A 86 -6.81 13.25 -8.55
N SER A 87 -5.92 14.05 -9.13
CA SER A 87 -5.65 14.05 -10.57
C SER A 87 -4.22 13.60 -10.80
N TRP A 88 -4.05 12.39 -11.33
CA TRP A 88 -2.73 11.90 -11.70
C TRP A 88 -2.29 12.59 -12.99
N PHE A 89 -1.11 13.21 -12.97
CA PHE A 89 -0.57 13.92 -14.13
C PHE A 89 0.69 13.28 -14.72
N GLY A 90 1.08 12.10 -14.23
CA GLY A 90 2.20 11.34 -14.80
C GLY A 90 3.55 12.04 -14.74
N GLY A 91 3.79 12.82 -13.69
CA GLY A 91 5.04 13.56 -13.51
C GLY A 91 6.27 12.64 -13.50
N ILE A 92 7.36 13.13 -14.10
CA ILE A 92 8.67 12.48 -14.10
C ILE A 92 9.61 13.38 -13.31
N TYR A 93 10.25 12.84 -12.27
CA TYR A 93 11.24 13.56 -11.50
C TYR A 93 12.64 13.32 -12.06
N GLN A 94 13.19 14.31 -12.76
CA GLN A 94 14.52 14.30 -13.40
C GLN A 94 14.73 13.20 -14.46
N ASP A 95 14.77 11.93 -14.06
CA ASP A 95 14.97 10.76 -14.89
C ASP A 95 13.71 9.87 -14.87
N PRO A 96 13.24 9.36 -16.03
CA PRO A 96 12.10 8.42 -16.09
C PRO A 96 12.23 7.19 -15.19
N ARG A 97 13.44 6.79 -14.80
CA ARG A 97 13.71 5.69 -13.87
C ARG A 97 13.29 6.01 -12.42
N ASN A 98 13.17 7.28 -12.06
CA ASN A 98 12.77 7.76 -10.73
C ASN A 98 11.24 7.93 -10.63
N PHE A 99 10.49 7.04 -11.24
CA PHE A 99 9.03 7.14 -11.28
C PHE A 99 8.41 6.90 -9.90
N PHE A 100 7.58 7.85 -9.47
CA PHE A 100 6.64 7.68 -8.36
C PHE A 100 5.33 8.40 -8.70
N ALA A 101 4.24 7.98 -8.06
CA ALA A 101 2.93 8.54 -8.36
C ALA A 101 2.80 9.97 -7.80
N GLN A 102 2.42 10.91 -8.67
CA GLN A 102 2.23 12.32 -8.33
C GLN A 102 0.80 12.72 -8.65
N PHE A 103 0.12 13.35 -7.69
CA PHE A 103 -1.29 13.73 -7.80
C PHE A 103 -1.47 15.20 -7.45
N ALA A 104 -2.26 15.89 -8.24
CA ALA A 104 -2.84 17.18 -7.85
C ALA A 104 -4.13 16.91 -7.07
N VAL A 105 -4.29 17.56 -5.91
CA VAL A 105 -5.42 17.35 -5.00
C VAL A 105 -5.96 18.70 -4.52
N ASP A 106 -7.21 18.72 -4.08
CA ASP A 106 -7.71 19.83 -3.26
C ASP A 106 -7.18 19.66 -1.83
N ALA A 107 -6.31 20.57 -1.41
CA ALA A 107 -5.52 20.39 -0.18
C ALA A 107 -6.38 20.21 1.08
N GLU A 108 -7.49 20.96 1.20
CA GLU A 108 -8.33 20.90 2.39
C GLU A 108 -9.18 19.64 2.46
N SER A 109 -9.90 19.32 1.39
CA SER A 109 -10.73 18.10 1.37
C SER A 109 -9.90 16.83 1.39
N TYR A 110 -8.71 16.85 0.80
CA TYR A 110 -7.82 15.70 0.83
C TYR A 110 -7.33 15.37 2.24
N LEU A 111 -6.93 16.37 3.04
CA LEU A 111 -6.50 16.12 4.43
C LEU A 111 -7.63 15.62 5.33
N ARG A 112 -8.89 16.03 5.08
CA ARG A 112 -10.04 15.51 5.82
C ARG A 112 -10.31 14.03 5.51
N LEU A 113 -10.14 13.62 4.26
CA LEU A 113 -10.33 12.24 3.82
C LEU A 113 -9.17 11.30 4.16
N TYR A 114 -7.97 11.84 4.39
CA TYR A 114 -6.76 11.07 4.68
C TYR A 114 -6.17 11.44 6.05
N PRO A 115 -6.85 11.09 7.16
CA PRO A 115 -6.38 11.40 8.52
C PRO A 115 -5.07 10.69 8.89
N GLU A 116 -4.66 9.66 8.13
CA GLU A 116 -3.34 9.05 8.27
C GLU A 116 -2.18 9.95 7.82
N ILE A 117 -2.46 11.04 7.11
CA ILE A 117 -1.48 12.08 6.77
C ILE A 117 -1.34 13.00 7.99
N VAL A 118 -0.35 12.67 8.83
CA VAL A 118 -0.06 13.43 10.05
C VAL A 118 0.89 14.58 9.72
N LEU A 119 0.38 15.81 9.83
CA LEU A 119 1.13 17.06 9.69
C LEU A 119 0.98 17.88 10.96
N SER A 120 2.00 18.65 11.32
CA SER A 120 1.85 19.74 12.29
C SER A 120 0.97 20.86 11.72
N ASP A 121 0.38 21.68 12.60
CA ASP A 121 -0.43 22.82 12.19
C ASP A 121 0.35 23.80 11.30
N ALA A 122 1.64 23.97 11.57
CA ALA A 122 2.54 24.82 10.79
C ALA A 122 2.78 24.26 9.37
N GLU A 123 3.00 22.96 9.23
CA GLU A 123 3.18 22.31 7.91
C GLU A 123 1.90 22.34 7.09
N ARG A 124 0.75 22.07 7.74
CA ARG A 124 -0.57 22.18 7.09
C ARG A 124 -0.78 23.59 6.55
N GLU A 125 -0.56 24.62 7.37
CA GLU A 125 -0.75 26.00 6.97
C GLU A 125 0.26 26.45 5.90
N ALA A 126 1.51 25.98 5.98
CA ALA A 126 2.53 26.22 4.97
C ALA A 126 2.11 25.66 3.60
N TRP A 127 1.56 24.45 3.56
CA TRP A 127 1.08 23.85 2.31
C TRP A 127 -0.15 24.59 1.77
N LEU A 128 -1.14 24.90 2.60
CA LEU A 128 -2.36 25.62 2.19
C LEU A 128 -2.05 27.00 1.58
N ARG A 129 -1.00 27.68 2.06
CA ARG A 129 -0.56 28.97 1.51
C ARG A 129 0.33 28.84 0.27
N ASN A 130 0.93 27.67 0.04
CA ASN A 130 1.88 27.44 -1.04
C ASN A 130 1.25 26.59 -2.16
N ARG A 131 0.77 27.26 -3.21
CA ARG A 131 0.17 26.59 -4.38
C ARG A 131 1.09 25.62 -5.11
N THR A 132 2.41 25.79 -5.00
CA THR A 132 3.41 24.89 -5.60
C THR A 132 4.05 23.98 -4.57
N GLY A 133 3.49 23.90 -3.36
CA GLY A 133 3.92 22.97 -2.32
C GLY A 133 3.40 21.57 -2.57
N ALA A 134 4.15 20.57 -2.09
CA ALA A 134 3.77 19.17 -2.15
C ALA A 134 3.97 18.53 -0.77
N ILE A 135 3.16 17.52 -0.47
CA ILE A 135 3.42 16.59 0.61
C ILE A 135 4.07 15.35 0.00
N VAL A 136 5.20 14.94 0.56
CA VAL A 136 5.93 13.76 0.14
C VAL A 136 5.81 12.69 1.23
N GLY A 137 5.53 11.45 0.82
CA GLY A 137 5.50 10.33 1.74
C GLY A 137 6.91 9.97 2.23
N ARG A 138 7.03 9.53 3.49
CA ARG A 138 8.32 9.21 4.15
C ARG A 138 9.24 8.32 3.32
N VAL A 139 8.71 7.28 2.66
CA VAL A 139 9.52 6.37 1.84
C VAL A 139 10.15 7.08 0.63
N THR A 140 9.42 8.00 0.01
CA THR A 140 9.90 8.79 -1.13
C THR A 140 10.92 9.82 -0.66
N ASP A 141 10.65 10.46 0.46
CA ASP A 141 11.54 11.39 1.14
C ASP A 141 12.90 10.73 1.46
N ASP A 142 12.88 9.58 2.13
CA ASP A 142 14.08 8.79 2.48
C ASP A 142 14.86 8.33 1.22
N SER A 143 14.17 8.07 0.11
CA SER A 143 14.79 7.59 -1.14
C SER A 143 15.53 8.68 -1.89
N PHE A 144 15.01 9.91 -1.85
CA PHE A 144 15.62 11.07 -2.54
C PHE A 144 16.44 11.95 -1.60
N GLY A 145 16.35 11.74 -0.28
CA GLY A 145 17.06 12.51 0.73
C GLY A 145 16.62 13.97 0.79
N TRP A 146 15.32 14.22 0.64
CA TRP A 146 14.76 15.57 0.76
C TRP A 146 14.53 15.95 2.23
N GLU A 147 14.43 17.25 2.47
CA GLU A 147 14.01 17.82 3.75
C GLU A 147 12.82 18.77 3.57
N VAL A 148 12.06 18.96 4.66
CA VAL A 148 10.93 19.90 4.64
C VAL A 148 11.43 21.32 4.38
N GLY A 149 10.96 21.93 3.29
CA GLY A 149 11.37 23.26 2.83
C GLY A 149 12.25 23.24 1.58
N ASP A 150 12.70 22.06 1.15
CA ASP A 150 13.45 21.92 -0.09
C ASP A 150 12.64 22.33 -1.31
N ARG A 151 13.36 22.88 -2.30
CA ARG A 151 12.79 23.19 -3.61
C ARG A 151 13.14 22.08 -4.59
N ILE A 152 12.14 21.25 -4.87
CA ILE A 152 12.25 20.12 -5.80
C ILE A 152 12.06 20.64 -7.25
N PRO A 153 13.02 20.38 -8.16
CA PRO A 153 12.97 20.83 -9.56
C PRO A 153 12.07 19.96 -10.46
#